data_AF-A0A2G1VRT4-F1
#
_entry.id   AF-A0A2G1VRT4-F1
#
_cell.length_a   1.000
_cell.length_b   1.000
_cell.length_c   1.000
_cell.angle_alpha   90.00
_cell.angle_beta   90.00
_cell.angle_gamma   90.00
#
_symmetry.space_group_name_H-M   'P 1'
#
loop_
_entity.id
_entity.type
_entity.pdbx_description
1 polymer ?
#
loop_
_entity_poly.entity_id
_entity_poly.type
_entity_poly.pdbx_seq_one_letter_code
_entity_poly.pdbx_strand_id
1 'polypeptide(L)'
;MQSLFDQKAYNEIQQRVADLKQETTPLWGKMNAGQMLKHCQRPLEIAVYDKDFGLKSNFLIRAFFKKSMYNDRPFMKNMPTPKAFKITETVDFKHERDNLLKLIDAFYNLRDKEDWVPHPVFGKLTTEQWGKMQYKHLNHHLNQFKV
;
A
#
# COMPACT_ATOMS: atom_id res chain seq x y z
N MET A 1 7.86 9.31 -10.41
CA MET A 1 7.48 9.18 -8.98
C MET A 1 8.52 8.36 -8.25
N GLN A 2 8.61 8.53 -6.92
CA GLN A 2 9.49 7.72 -6.06
C GLN A 2 9.06 6.25 -6.00
N SER A 3 10.04 5.40 -5.76
CA SER A 3 9.90 3.97 -5.53
C SER A 3 10.14 3.68 -4.06
N LEU A 4 9.39 2.76 -3.46
CA LEU A 4 9.64 2.37 -2.07
C LEU A 4 10.99 1.64 -1.91
N PHE A 5 11.62 1.23 -3.01
CA PHE A 5 12.99 0.70 -3.03
C PHE A 5 14.08 1.79 -3.03
N ASP A 6 13.71 3.06 -3.20
CA ASP A 6 14.65 4.17 -3.00
C ASP A 6 14.86 4.40 -1.50
N GLN A 7 16.10 4.36 -1.02
CA GLN A 7 16.43 4.50 0.42
C GLN A 7 15.80 5.74 1.06
N LYS A 8 15.79 6.88 0.36
CA LYS A 8 15.19 8.12 0.84
C LYS A 8 13.67 7.99 1.01
N ALA A 9 12.99 7.39 0.05
CA ALA A 9 11.54 7.21 0.08
C ALA A 9 11.13 6.18 1.13
N TYR A 10 11.91 5.09 1.27
CA TYR A 10 11.74 4.12 2.36
C TYR A 10 11.84 4.79 3.73
N ASN A 11 12.91 5.55 3.99
CA ASN A 11 13.10 6.24 5.27
C ASN A 11 11.98 7.23 5.57
N GLU A 12 11.56 8.00 4.56
CA GLU A 12 10.44 8.94 4.68
C GLU A 12 9.14 8.22 5.08
N ILE A 13 8.80 7.14 4.38
CA ILE A 13 7.57 6.39 4.64
C ILE A 13 7.62 5.71 6.02
N GLN A 14 8.75 5.12 6.40
CA GLN A 14 8.95 4.53 7.74
C GLN A 14 8.70 5.57 8.84
N GLN A 15 9.31 6.76 8.71
CA GLN A 15 9.17 7.84 9.68
C GLN A 15 7.71 8.32 9.78
N ARG A 16 7.05 8.54 8.65
CA ARG A 16 5.65 8.98 8.60
C ARG A 16 4.69 7.96 9.21
N VAL A 17 4.92 6.66 9.00
CA VAL A 17 4.13 5.62 9.67
C VAL A 17 4.40 5.61 11.19
N ALA A 18 5.64 5.81 11.61
CA ALA A 18 6.01 5.85 13.03
C ALA A 18 5.40 7.05 13.77
N ASP A 19 5.33 8.22 13.11
CA ASP A 19 4.79 9.47 13.66
C ASP A 19 3.26 9.52 13.69
N LEU A 20 2.58 8.61 12.98
CA LEU A 20 1.12 8.50 13.02
C LEU A 20 0.65 8.21 14.45
N LYS A 21 -0.40 8.94 14.86
CA LYS A 21 -1.04 8.78 16.16
C LYS A 21 -2.43 8.16 16.01
N GLN A 22 -2.89 7.50 17.07
CA GLN A 22 -4.16 6.78 17.06
C GLN A 22 -5.36 7.72 16.86
N GLU A 23 -5.28 8.91 17.45
CA GLU A 23 -6.28 9.97 17.39
C GLU A 23 -6.27 10.76 16.08
N THR A 24 -5.32 10.51 15.19
CA THR A 24 -5.25 11.20 13.89
C THR A 24 -6.48 10.85 13.06
N THR A 25 -7.25 11.87 12.70
CA THR A 25 -8.45 11.73 11.87
C THR A 25 -8.11 11.94 10.39
N PRO A 26 -8.75 11.20 9.48
CA PRO A 26 -8.49 11.35 8.06
C PRO A 26 -9.10 12.65 7.51
N LEU A 27 -8.45 13.25 6.52
CA LEU A 27 -8.96 14.37 5.73
C LEU A 27 -10.12 13.99 4.79
N TRP A 28 -10.16 12.73 4.35
CA TRP A 28 -11.21 12.18 3.49
C TRP A 28 -11.37 10.68 3.74
N GLY A 29 -12.43 10.06 3.26
CA GLY A 29 -12.71 8.64 3.52
C GLY A 29 -13.28 8.39 4.92
N LYS A 30 -13.30 7.11 5.33
CA LYS A 30 -14.03 6.65 6.54
C LYS A 30 -13.21 5.80 7.51
N MET A 31 -12.00 5.40 7.14
CA MET A 31 -11.15 4.57 8.01
C MET A 31 -10.61 5.40 9.17
N ASN A 32 -10.56 4.84 10.37
CA ASN A 32 -9.71 5.39 11.44
C ASN A 32 -8.23 5.04 11.20
N ALA A 33 -7.32 5.59 12.00
CA ALA A 33 -5.89 5.40 11.82
C ALA A 33 -5.46 3.92 11.88
N GLY A 34 -6.02 3.13 12.81
CA GLY A 34 -5.76 1.69 12.91
C GLY A 34 -6.23 0.91 11.68
N GLN A 35 -7.44 1.20 11.20
CA GLN A 35 -7.99 0.60 9.99
C GLN A 35 -7.16 0.96 8.75
N MET A 36 -6.67 2.20 8.65
CA MET A 36 -5.77 2.60 7.58
C MET A 36 -4.45 1.82 7.62
N LEU A 37 -3.85 1.65 8.80
CA LEU A 37 -2.63 0.84 8.96
C LEU A 37 -2.86 -0.61 8.50
N LYS A 38 -3.95 -1.23 8.94
CA LYS A 38 -4.31 -2.59 8.52
C LYS A 38 -4.57 -2.69 7.02
N HIS A 39 -5.27 -1.70 6.46
CA HIS A 39 -5.52 -1.61 5.02
C HIS A 39 -4.22 -1.55 4.22
N CYS A 40 -3.26 -0.74 4.68
CA CYS A 40 -1.95 -0.58 4.03
C CYS A 40 -1.12 -1.86 4.00
N GLN A 41 -1.37 -2.80 4.92
CA GLN A 41 -0.68 -4.09 4.91
C GLN A 41 -1.08 -4.95 3.71
N ARG A 42 -2.34 -4.90 3.26
CA ARG A 42 -2.86 -5.87 2.27
C ARG A 42 -2.07 -5.88 0.95
N PRO A 43 -1.78 -4.73 0.30
CA PRO A 43 -0.99 -4.73 -0.93
C PRO A 43 0.46 -5.17 -0.72
N LEU A 44 1.04 -4.88 0.45
CA LEU A 44 2.38 -5.35 0.79
C LEU A 44 2.40 -6.85 1.05
N GLU A 45 1.39 -7.42 1.71
CA GLU A 45 1.27 -8.87 1.95
C GLU A 45 1.18 -9.65 0.63
N ILE A 46 0.54 -9.10 -0.40
CA ILE A 46 0.55 -9.68 -1.76
C ILE A 46 1.99 -9.75 -2.30
N ALA A 47 2.77 -8.68 -2.13
CA ALA A 47 4.11 -8.60 -2.69
C ALA A 47 5.13 -9.44 -1.89
N VAL A 48 5.02 -9.44 -0.57
CA VAL A 48 6.00 -10.09 0.32
C VAL A 48 5.71 -11.58 0.50
N TYR A 49 4.44 -11.97 0.57
CA TYR A 49 4.04 -13.33 0.92
C TYR A 49 3.20 -14.03 -0.15
N ASP A 50 3.05 -13.43 -1.34
CA ASP A 50 2.16 -13.92 -2.39
C ASP A 50 0.73 -14.18 -1.90
N LYS A 51 0.29 -13.41 -0.89
CA LYS A 51 -0.97 -13.65 -0.19
C LYS A 51 -2.17 -13.40 -1.10
N ASP A 52 -3.01 -14.42 -1.27
CA ASP A 52 -4.25 -14.28 -2.04
C ASP A 52 -5.39 -13.72 -1.18
N PHE A 53 -5.99 -12.63 -1.66
CA PHE A 53 -7.17 -11.98 -1.08
C PHE A 53 -8.45 -12.24 -1.88
N GLY A 54 -8.43 -13.19 -2.83
CA GLY A 54 -9.53 -13.46 -3.74
C GLY A 54 -9.79 -12.31 -4.71
N LEU A 55 -8.76 -11.51 -5.02
CA LEU A 55 -8.88 -10.37 -5.92
C LEU A 55 -9.06 -10.85 -7.36
N LYS A 56 -10.13 -10.42 -8.01
CA LYS A 56 -10.40 -10.75 -9.40
C LYS A 56 -9.87 -9.66 -10.33
N SER A 57 -9.12 -10.06 -11.35
CA SER A 57 -8.80 -9.20 -12.49
C SER A 57 -9.85 -9.35 -13.57
N ASN A 58 -10.08 -8.29 -14.35
CA ASN A 58 -10.64 -8.42 -15.69
C ASN A 58 -9.80 -7.59 -16.67
N PHE A 59 -9.91 -7.91 -17.97
CA PHE A 59 -9.09 -7.29 -19.01
C PHE A 59 -9.20 -5.76 -19.00
N LEU A 60 -10.41 -5.22 -18.83
CA LEU A 60 -10.66 -3.78 -18.80
C LEU A 60 -9.96 -3.11 -17.62
N ILE A 61 -10.10 -3.65 -16.40
CA ILE A 61 -9.44 -3.12 -15.20
C ILE A 61 -7.92 -3.10 -15.41
N ARG A 62 -7.36 -4.20 -15.93
CA ARG A 62 -5.92 -4.27 -16.18
C ARG A 62 -5.48 -3.28 -17.26
N ALA A 63 -6.21 -3.15 -18.36
CA ALA A 63 -5.86 -2.26 -19.46
C ALA A 63 -5.91 -0.78 -19.05
N PHE A 64 -6.94 -0.36 -18.33
CA PHE A 64 -7.15 1.05 -17.99
C PHE A 64 -6.44 1.50 -16.70
N PHE A 65 -6.32 0.63 -15.70
CA PHE A 65 -5.82 1.03 -14.37
C PHE A 65 -4.40 0.56 -14.06
N LYS A 66 -3.82 -0.42 -14.77
CA LYS A 66 -2.46 -0.88 -14.45
C LYS A 66 -1.43 0.24 -14.45
N LYS A 67 -1.42 1.08 -15.50
CA LYS A 67 -0.48 2.20 -15.61
C LYS A 67 -0.72 3.28 -14.55
N SER A 68 -1.95 3.43 -14.05
CA SER A 68 -2.23 4.38 -12.98
C SER A 68 -1.65 3.95 -11.63
N MET A 69 -1.24 2.69 -11.47
CA MET A 69 -0.64 2.24 -10.21
C MET A 69 0.80 2.71 -10.01
N TYR A 70 1.54 3.02 -11.07
CA TYR A 70 2.97 3.35 -11.00
C TYR A 70 3.37 4.60 -11.81
N ASN A 71 2.42 5.50 -12.06
CA ASN A 71 2.66 6.80 -12.69
C ASN A 71 2.52 7.97 -11.69
N ASP A 72 2.91 9.18 -12.10
CA ASP A 72 2.89 10.39 -11.24
C ASP A 72 1.48 10.93 -10.92
N ARG A 73 0.42 10.42 -11.54
CA ARG A 73 -0.95 10.92 -11.29
C ARG A 73 -1.44 10.46 -9.92
N PRO A 74 -1.76 11.34 -8.96
CA PRO A 74 -2.23 10.91 -7.64
C PRO A 74 -3.49 10.04 -7.73
N PHE A 75 -3.65 9.12 -6.79
CA PHE A 75 -4.93 8.45 -6.60
C PHE A 75 -6.00 9.46 -6.18
N MET A 76 -7.18 9.35 -6.81
CA MET A 76 -8.29 10.22 -6.47
C MET A 76 -8.73 9.97 -5.02
N LYS A 77 -9.14 11.03 -4.34
CA LYS A 77 -9.73 10.93 -3.01
C LYS A 77 -11.03 10.13 -3.11
N ASN A 78 -11.33 9.32 -2.09
CA ASN A 78 -12.55 8.51 -1.99
C ASN A 78 -12.75 7.47 -3.12
N MET A 79 -11.68 7.00 -3.77
CA MET A 79 -11.81 5.85 -4.67
C MET A 79 -12.35 4.61 -3.92
N PRO A 80 -13.15 3.77 -4.59
CA PRO A 80 -13.65 2.55 -3.98
C PRO A 80 -12.52 1.60 -3.56
N THR A 81 -12.52 1.21 -2.30
CA THR A 81 -11.65 0.15 -1.78
C THR A 81 -12.21 -1.23 -2.19
N PRO A 82 -11.38 -2.16 -2.72
CA PRO A 82 -11.79 -3.54 -2.93
C PRO A 82 -12.37 -4.15 -1.65
N LYS A 83 -13.45 -4.96 -1.76
CA LYS A 83 -14.13 -5.54 -0.58
C LYS A 83 -13.15 -6.27 0.35
N ALA A 84 -12.22 -7.05 -0.22
CA ALA A 84 -11.21 -7.80 0.54
C ALA A 84 -10.22 -6.91 1.32
N PHE A 85 -10.13 -5.63 1.00
CA PHE A 85 -9.23 -4.67 1.64
C PHE A 85 -9.96 -3.70 2.58
N LYS A 86 -11.28 -3.81 2.72
CA LYS A 86 -12.03 -2.99 3.69
C LYS A 86 -11.83 -3.58 5.08
N ILE A 87 -11.45 -2.73 6.01
CA ILE A 87 -11.30 -3.06 7.42
C ILE A 87 -12.49 -2.44 8.14
N THR A 88 -13.36 -3.28 8.70
CA THR A 88 -14.61 -2.85 9.34
C THR A 88 -14.62 -3.16 10.83
N GLU A 89 -13.77 -4.07 11.25
CA GLU A 89 -13.51 -4.45 12.62
C GLU A 89 -12.71 -3.35 13.35
N THR A 90 -12.79 -3.41 14.69
CA THR A 90 -11.87 -2.69 15.56
C THR A 90 -10.53 -3.40 15.55
N VAL A 91 -9.45 -2.64 15.46
CA VAL A 91 -8.08 -3.14 15.47
C VAL A 91 -7.25 -2.43 16.52
N ASP A 92 -6.24 -3.10 17.07
CA ASP A 92 -5.27 -2.48 17.97
C ASP A 92 -4.29 -1.62 17.18
N PHE A 93 -4.31 -0.31 17.43
CA PHE A 93 -3.52 0.66 16.65
C PHE A 93 -2.02 0.36 16.71
N LYS A 94 -1.49 0.08 17.91
CA LYS A 94 -0.06 -0.14 18.11
C LYS A 94 0.40 -1.40 17.39
N HIS A 95 -0.36 -2.48 17.52
CA HIS A 95 -0.12 -3.74 16.82
C HIS A 95 -0.09 -3.54 15.31
N GLU A 96 -1.08 -2.85 14.75
CA GLU A 96 -1.14 -2.66 13.30
C GLU A 96 -0.07 -1.70 12.75
N ARG A 97 0.38 -0.73 13.55
CA ARG A 97 1.53 0.11 13.21
C ARG A 97 2.82 -0.70 13.19
N ASP A 98 3.08 -1.45 14.26
CA ASP A 98 4.29 -2.26 14.38
C ASP A 98 4.35 -3.33 13.28
N ASN A 99 3.20 -3.91 12.90
CA ASN A 99 3.10 -4.84 11.76
C ASN A 99 3.38 -4.15 10.42
N LEU A 100 2.81 -2.97 10.18
CA LEU A 100 3.02 -2.25 8.91
C LEU A 100 4.49 -1.86 8.75
N LEU A 101 5.14 -1.33 9.80
CA LEU A 101 6.57 -0.97 9.77
C LEU A 101 7.46 -2.18 9.40
N LYS A 102 7.20 -3.34 10.02
CA LYS A 102 7.90 -4.60 9.71
C LYS A 102 7.66 -5.05 8.27
N LEU A 103 6.44 -4.89 7.77
CA LEU A 103 6.09 -5.32 6.43
C LEU A 103 6.70 -4.41 5.35
N ILE A 104 6.81 -3.10 5.62
CA ILE A 104 7.55 -2.16 4.77
C ILE A 104 9.04 -2.54 4.73
N ASP A 105 9.62 -2.92 5.87
CA ASP A 105 11.00 -3.40 5.93
C ASP A 105 11.22 -4.70 5.15
N ALA A 106 10.34 -5.69 5.36
CA ALA A 106 10.36 -6.94 4.60
C ALA A 106 10.25 -6.70 3.10
N PHE A 107 9.35 -5.80 2.67
CA PHE A 107 9.24 -5.42 1.28
C PHE A 107 10.51 -4.75 0.77
N TYR A 108 11.07 -3.77 1.49
CA TYR A 108 12.31 -3.06 1.10
C TYR A 108 13.50 -4.00 0.86
N ASN A 109 13.57 -5.10 1.61
CA ASN A 109 14.60 -6.13 1.44
C ASN A 109 14.42 -6.99 0.18
N LEU A 110 13.31 -6.84 -0.56
CA LEU A 110 13.06 -7.47 -1.86
C LEU A 110 13.47 -6.58 -3.06
N ARG A 111 14.17 -5.47 -2.83
CA ARG A 111 14.57 -4.51 -3.90
C ARG A 111 15.40 -5.13 -5.03
N ASP A 112 16.13 -6.22 -4.75
CA ASP A 112 16.94 -6.95 -5.73
C ASP A 112 16.21 -8.18 -6.31
N LYS A 113 14.94 -8.41 -5.93
CA LYS A 113 14.12 -9.51 -6.42
C LYS A 113 13.70 -9.27 -7.86
N GLU A 114 13.87 -10.27 -8.74
CA GLU A 114 13.45 -10.21 -10.15
C GLU A 114 12.32 -11.21 -10.49
N ASP A 115 12.15 -12.26 -9.70
CA ASP A 115 11.23 -13.38 -9.90
C ASP A 115 9.90 -13.17 -9.14
N TRP A 116 9.17 -12.12 -9.52
CA TRP A 116 7.87 -11.80 -8.90
C TRP A 116 6.74 -12.69 -9.40
N VAL A 117 5.92 -13.20 -8.47
CA VAL A 117 4.60 -13.74 -8.82
C VAL A 117 3.76 -12.60 -9.44
N PRO A 118 3.02 -12.86 -10.54
CA PRO A 118 2.17 -11.85 -11.15
C PRO A 118 1.15 -11.29 -10.15
N HIS A 119 1.02 -9.96 -10.08
CA HIS A 119 0.02 -9.33 -9.23
C HIS A 119 -1.39 -9.84 -9.61
N PRO A 120 -2.25 -10.25 -8.66
CA PRO A 120 -3.53 -10.90 -8.94
C PRO A 120 -4.42 -10.07 -9.87
N VAL A 121 -4.51 -8.75 -9.64
CA VAL A 121 -5.20 -7.80 -10.54
C VAL A 121 -4.37 -7.39 -11.77
N PHE A 122 -3.14 -6.89 -11.59
CA PHE A 122 -2.41 -6.19 -12.66
C PHE A 122 -1.42 -7.04 -13.48
N GLY A 123 -1.25 -8.31 -13.12
CA GLY A 123 -0.36 -9.25 -13.80
C GLY A 123 1.11 -8.92 -13.55
N LYS A 124 1.97 -9.27 -14.50
CA LYS A 124 3.42 -9.05 -14.39
C LYS A 124 3.74 -7.57 -14.15
N LEU A 125 4.52 -7.29 -13.12
CA LEU A 125 5.10 -5.99 -12.81
C LEU A 125 6.61 -6.16 -12.69
N THR A 126 7.37 -5.15 -13.09
CA THR A 126 8.80 -5.11 -12.77
C THR A 126 8.98 -4.79 -11.29
N THR A 127 10.15 -5.08 -10.74
CA THR A 127 10.55 -4.70 -9.37
C THR A 127 10.30 -3.21 -9.12
N GLU A 128 10.72 -2.36 -10.06
CA GLU A 128 10.50 -0.93 -9.97
C GLU A 128 9.00 -0.53 -10.01
N GLN A 129 8.17 -1.25 -10.77
CA GLN A 129 6.73 -1.00 -10.78
C GLN A 129 6.06 -1.43 -9.46
N TRP A 130 6.54 -2.50 -8.83
CA TRP A 130 6.12 -2.88 -7.48
C TRP A 130 6.50 -1.79 -6.47
N GLY A 131 7.76 -1.34 -6.47
CA GLY A 131 8.24 -0.29 -5.57
C GLY A 131 7.45 1.01 -5.71
N LYS A 132 7.19 1.47 -6.95
CA LYS A 132 6.35 2.64 -7.23
C LYS A 132 4.90 2.46 -6.78
N MET A 133 4.32 1.28 -7.01
CA MET A 133 2.94 0.97 -6.60
C MET A 133 2.77 1.06 -5.08
N GLN A 134 3.68 0.42 -4.32
CA GLN A 134 3.61 0.42 -2.86
C GLN A 134 3.87 1.82 -2.29
N TYR A 135 4.88 2.54 -2.80
CA TYR A 135 5.11 3.93 -2.42
C TYR A 135 3.87 4.80 -2.66
N LYS A 136 3.25 4.68 -3.84
CA LYS A 136 2.04 5.45 -4.18
C LYS A 136 0.90 5.20 -3.21
N HIS A 137 0.66 3.94 -2.89
CA HIS A 137 -0.43 3.52 -2.01
C HIS A 137 -0.22 4.03 -0.59
N LEU A 138 0.97 3.80 -0.03
CA LEU A 138 1.33 4.29 1.31
C LEU A 138 1.29 5.81 1.37
N ASN A 139 1.92 6.50 0.43
CA ASN A 139 1.92 7.96 0.38
C ASN A 139 0.49 8.54 0.25
N HIS A 140 -0.40 7.91 -0.53
CA HIS A 140 -1.80 8.33 -0.60
C HIS A 140 -2.49 8.29 0.77
N HIS A 141 -2.31 7.20 1.52
CA HIS A 141 -2.95 7.03 2.83
C HIS A 141 -2.28 7.85 3.93
N LEU A 142 -0.96 8.04 3.90
CA LEU A 142 -0.28 8.94 4.82
C LEU A 142 -0.74 10.39 4.59
N ASN A 143 -0.82 10.84 3.33
CA ASN A 143 -1.40 12.16 2.99
C ASN A 143 -2.86 12.29 3.40
N GLN A 144 -3.65 11.20 3.34
CA GLN A 144 -5.03 11.17 3.85
C GLN A 144 -5.09 11.49 5.34
N PHE A 145 -4.05 11.15 6.11
CA PHE A 145 -3.95 11.39 7.54
C PHE A 145 -3.03 12.57 7.91
N LYS A 146 -2.59 13.37 6.93
CA LYS A 146 -1.64 14.50 7.10
C LYS A 146 -0.31 14.11 7.78
N VAL A 147 0.12 12.87 7.58
CA VAL A 147 1.44 12.41 8.02
C VAL A 147 2.30 12.20 6.81
#